data_AF-A0A0R3E6D6-F1
#
_entry.id   AF-A0A0R3E6D6-F1
#
_cell.length_a   1.000
_cell.length_b   1.000
_cell.length_c   1.000
_cell.angle_alpha   90.00
_cell.angle_beta   90.00
_cell.angle_gamma   90.00
#
_symmetry.space_group_name_H-M   'P 1'
#
loop_
_entity.id
_entity.type
_entity.pdbx_description
1 polymer ?
#
loop_
_entity_poly.entity_id
_entity_poly.type
_entity_poly.pdbx_seq_one_letter_code
_entity_poly.pdbx_strand_id
1 'polypeptide(L)' 'MERILRRAGWPLERLCEPQPLGSTMALAGFLRDSDQVLSAMYRQAEVDGPVLISSASERKTD' A
#
# COMPACT_ATOMS: atom_id res chain seq x y z
N MET A 1 -1.51 4.28 11.76
CA MET A 1 -1.39 3.53 10.50
C MET A 1 -1.87 2.09 10.63
N GLU A 2 -1.39 1.30 11.59
CA GLU A 2 -1.79 -0.12 11.75
C GLU A 2 -3.31 -0.37 11.78
N ARG A 3 -4.08 0.48 12.47
CA ARG A 3 -5.54 0.36 12.50
C ARG A 3 -6.18 0.50 11.12
N ILE A 4 -5.66 1.37 10.26
CA ILE A 4 -6.16 1.59 8.89
C ILE A 4 -5.84 0.38 8.04
N LEU A 5 -4.58 -0.06 8.09
CA LEU A 5 -4.08 -1.25 7.41
C LEU A 5 -4.91 -2.51 7.78
N ARG A 6 -5.13 -2.76 9.07
CA ARG A 6 -5.98 -3.88 9.53
C ARG A 6 -7.42 -3.79 9.02
N ARG A 7 -8.02 -2.59 8.99
CA ARG A 7 -9.40 -2.40 8.50
C ARG A 7 -9.54 -2.64 7.01
N ALA A 8 -8.47 -2.41 6.25
CA ALA A 8 -8.43 -2.70 4.82
C ALA A 8 -8.06 -4.16 4.51
N GLY A 9 -8.05 -5.05 5.51
CA GLY A 9 -7.62 -6.43 5.33
C GLY A 9 -6.12 -6.61 5.13
N TRP A 10 -5.30 -5.58 5.40
CA TRP A 10 -3.86 -5.60 5.18
C TRP A 10 -3.06 -5.49 6.49
N PRO A 11 -3.08 -6.48 7.40
CA PRO A 11 -2.37 -6.36 8.66
C PRO A 11 -0.85 -6.21 8.45
N LEU A 12 -0.24 -5.26 9.16
CA LEU A 12 1.21 -5.12 9.22
C LEU A 12 1.80 -6.16 10.18
N GLU A 13 2.69 -7.00 9.67
CA GLU A 13 3.52 -7.88 10.51
C GLU A 13 4.70 -7.07 11.05
N ARG A 14 4.70 -6.82 12.36
CA ARG A 14 5.72 -5.97 13.00
C ARG A 14 7.07 -6.65 13.01
N LEU A 15 8.12 -5.88 12.74
CA LEU A 15 9.52 -6.31 12.93
C LEU A 15 10.07 -5.94 14.30
N CYS A 16 9.54 -4.87 14.88
CA CYS A 16 9.96 -4.35 16.17
C CYS A 16 8.78 -3.63 16.85
N GLU A 17 8.96 -3.29 18.12
CA GLU A 17 8.05 -2.35 18.79
C GLU A 17 8.20 -0.94 18.21
N PRO A 18 7.15 -0.10 18.27
CA PRO A 18 7.22 1.27 17.78
C PRO A 18 8.40 2.04 18.37
N GLN A 19 9.12 2.78 17.53
CA GLN A 19 10.29 3.57 17.90
C GLN A 19 10.08 5.05 17.61
N PRO A 20 10.64 5.97 18.41
CA PRO A 20 10.66 7.38 18.07
C PRO A 20 11.55 7.62 16.85
N LEU A 21 11.04 8.37 15.88
CA LEU A 21 11.75 8.85 14.71
C LEU A 21 11.51 10.36 14.58
N GLY A 22 12.45 11.14 15.12
CA GLY A 22 12.26 12.59 15.27
C GLY A 22 11.06 12.90 16.18
N SER A 23 10.09 13.63 15.65
CA SER A 23 8.85 13.99 16.36
C SER A 23 7.72 12.96 16.23
N THR A 24 7.94 11.85 15.53
CA THR A 24 6.88 10.87 15.21
C THR A 24 7.21 9.50 15.80
N MET A 25 6.20 8.80 16.32
CA MET A 25 6.32 7.37 16.62
C MET A 25 6.12 6.55 15.34
N ALA A 26 7.16 5.86 14.93
CA ALA A 26 7.18 5.03 13.72
C ALA A 26 7.21 3.54 14.07
N LEU A 27 6.73 2.71 13.14
CA LEU A 27 6.74 1.26 13.27
C LEU A 27 7.13 0.64 11.93
N ALA A 28 8.06 -0.31 11.97
CA ALA A 28 8.50 -1.06 10.80
C ALA A 28 7.85 -2.45 10.76
N GLY A 29 7.54 -2.92 9.55
CA GLY A 29 6.91 -4.22 9.36
C GLY A 29 6.74 -4.60 7.89
N PHE A 30 6.27 -5.82 7.66
CA PHE A 30 5.95 -6.34 6.34
C PHE A 30 4.44 -6.35 6.10
N LEU A 31 4.05 -6.09 4.86
CA LEU A 31 2.70 -6.27 4.36
C LEU A 31 2.68 -7.48 3.44
N ARG A 32 2.12 -8.60 3.92
CA ARG A 32 1.97 -9.82 3.12
C ARG A 32 0.75 -9.74 2.20
N ASP A 33 0.66 -10.68 1.26
CA ASP A 33 -0.49 -10.89 0.38
C ASP A 33 -0.93 -9.61 -0.36
N SER A 34 0.05 -8.78 -0.75
CA SER A 34 -0.18 -7.47 -1.35
C SER A 34 -1.11 -7.54 -2.55
N ASP A 35 -1.00 -8.56 -3.39
CA ASP A 35 -1.77 -8.66 -4.63
C ASP A 35 -3.25 -8.94 -4.37
N GLN A 36 -3.56 -9.85 -3.44
CA GLN A 36 -4.95 -10.16 -3.08
C GLN A 36 -5.61 -8.96 -2.40
N VAL A 37 -4.90 -8.33 -1.47
CA VAL A 37 -5.42 -7.16 -0.75
C VAL A 37 -5.58 -5.96 -1.69
N LEU A 38 -4.62 -5.73 -2.59
CA LEU A 38 -4.71 -4.69 -3.62
C LEU A 38 -5.91 -4.93 -4.56
N SER A 39 -6.13 -6.18 -4.99
CA SER A 39 -7.30 -6.53 -5.82
C SER A 39 -8.62 -6.27 -5.09
N ALA A 40 -8.70 -6.60 -3.80
CA ALA A 40 -9.87 -6.32 -2.98
C ALA A 40 -10.11 -4.81 -2.81
N MET A 41 -9.04 -4.04 -2.60
CA MET A 41 -9.10 -2.58 -2.53
C MET A 41 -9.63 -1.97 -3.84
N TYR A 42 -9.13 -2.41 -5.00
CA TYR A 42 -9.59 -1.92 -6.30
C TYR A 42 -11.08 -2.19 -6.49
N ARG A 43 -11.52 -3.41 -6.17
CA ARG A 43 -12.93 -3.80 -6.27
C ARG A 43 -13.82 -2.97 -5.35
N GLN A 44 -13.40 -2.72 -4.11
CA GLN A 44 -14.17 -1.96 -3.14
C GLN A 44 -14.23 -0.46 -3.49
N ALA A 45 -13.20 0.05 -4.14
CA ALA A 45 -13.12 1.44 -4.58
C ALA A 45 -13.68 1.68 -5.98
N GLU A 46 -14.19 0.64 -6.67
CA GLU A 46 -14.65 0.70 -8.07
C GLU A 46 -13.59 1.30 -9.00
N VAL A 47 -12.33 0.95 -8.76
CA VAL A 47 -11.19 1.41 -9.56
C VAL A 47 -10.88 0.37 -10.63
N ASP A 48 -11.01 0.78 -11.88
CA ASP A 48 -10.66 -0.03 -13.05
C ASP A 48 -9.32 0.38 -13.65
N GLY A 49 -8.50 -0.62 -13.97
CA GLY A 49 -7.20 -0.42 -14.62
C GLY A 49 -6.10 0.12 -13.69
N PRO A 50 -4.84 0.21 -14.17
CA PRO A 50 -3.72 0.64 -13.36
C PRO A 50 -3.82 2.12 -12.96
N VAL A 51 -3.63 2.41 -11.67
CA VAL A 51 -3.56 3.80 -11.15
C VAL A 51 -2.19 4.44 -11.41
N LEU A 52 -1.15 3.63 -11.60
CA LEU A 52 0.18 4.12 -11.95
C LEU A 52 0.25 4.38 -13.46
N ILE A 53 0.41 5.65 -13.83
CA ILE A 53 0.70 6.06 -15.20
C ILE A 53 2.21 6.00 -15.40
N SER A 54 2.68 5.17 -16.32
CA SER A 54 4.09 5.15 -16.71
C SER A 54 4.39 6.35 -17.61
N SER A 55 5.30 7.22 -17.17
CA SER A 55 5.85 8.32 -17.99
C SER A 55 6.66 7.82 -19.20
N ALA A 56 6.91 6.52 -19.31
CA ALA A 56 7.57 5.94 -20.48
C ALA A 56 6.61 5.68 -21.67
N SER A 57 5.29 5.79 -21.48
CA SER A 57 4.31 5.49 -22.54
C SER A 57 4.05 6.65 -23.51
N GLU A 58 4.57 7.86 -23.24
CA GLU A 58 4.38 9.04 -24.09
C GLU A 58 5.31 9.09 -25.31
N ARG A 59 6.21 8.12 -25.49
CA ARG A 59 7.12 8.06 -26.64
C ARG A 59 6.81 6.88 -27.55
N LYS A 60 5.64 6.86 -28.18
CA LYS A 60 5.41 6.14 -29.44
C LYS A 60 4.19 6.72 -30.16
N THR A 61 4.43 7.86 -30.80
CA THR A 61 3.69 8.29 -32.00
C THR A 61 4.68 9.06 -32.86
N ASP A 62 5.33 8.33 -33.77
CA ASP A 62 5.77 8.76 -35.09
C ASP A 62 5.74 7.52 -36.00
#